data_AF-A0A8I3WAE1-F1
#
_entry.id   AF-A0A8I3WAE1-F1
#
_cell.length_a   1.000
_cell.length_b   1.000
_cell.length_c   1.000
_cell.angle_alpha   90.00
_cell.angle_beta   90.00
_cell.angle_gamma   90.00
#
_symmetry.space_group_name_H-M   'P 1'
#
loop_
_entity.id
_entity.type
_entity.pdbx_description
1 polymer ?
#
loop_
_entity_poly.entity_id
_entity_poly.type
_entity_poly.pdbx_seq_one_letter_code
_entity_poly.pdbx_strand_id
1 'polypeptide(L)'
;MLSWQNWKSLQCYQHAVGIVVNKQVKGKILAKRINVHTEHIKHSSRDSFLKRVKENDQKKKEAKEKGTWVQLKRQPASPREAHFVRTNGKEPELLEPIPYEFMA
;
A
#
# COMPACT_ATOMS: atom_id res chain seq x y z
N MET A 1 2.77 -8.34 -16.65
CA MET A 1 2.23 -7.69 -15.44
C MET A 1 1.13 -8.59 -14.88
N LEU A 2 1.47 -9.60 -14.07
CA LEU A 2 0.48 -10.55 -13.59
C LEU A 2 -0.39 -9.87 -12.53
N SER A 3 -1.66 -9.69 -12.89
CA SER A 3 -2.70 -9.08 -12.08
C SER A 3 -2.83 -9.77 -10.73
N TRP A 4 -3.13 -8.96 -9.72
CA TRP A 4 -3.34 -9.27 -8.30
C TRP A 4 -4.43 -10.31 -8.03
N GLN A 5 -4.20 -11.54 -8.42
CA GLN A 5 -5.01 -12.69 -8.04
C GLN A 5 -4.02 -13.77 -7.62
N ASN A 6 -4.29 -14.43 -6.50
CA ASN A 6 -3.68 -15.68 -6.01
C ASN A 6 -2.80 -15.53 -4.77
N TRP A 7 -3.47 -15.52 -3.62
CA TRP A 7 -3.20 -16.41 -2.47
C TRP A 7 -4.55 -16.76 -1.83
N LYS A 8 -5.43 -17.42 -2.60
CA LYS A 8 -6.70 -17.91 -2.06
C LYS A 8 -6.44 -19.27 -1.41
N SER A 9 -6.90 -19.45 -0.17
CA SER A 9 -7.03 -20.80 0.38
C SER A 9 -8.05 -21.54 -0.48
N LEU A 10 -7.65 -22.69 -1.00
CA LEU A 10 -8.54 -23.54 -1.80
C LEU A 10 -9.14 -24.66 -0.95
N GLN A 11 -8.38 -25.11 0.05
CA GLN A 11 -8.74 -26.24 0.88
C GLN A 11 -8.36 -25.97 2.33
N CYS A 12 -9.28 -26.27 3.24
CA CYS A 12 -9.05 -26.19 4.68
C CYS A 12 -9.00 -27.61 5.22
N TYR A 13 -7.92 -27.94 5.92
CA TYR A 13 -7.75 -29.18 6.68
C TYR A 13 -7.81 -28.83 8.18
N GLN A 14 -7.93 -29.85 9.04
CA GLN A 14 -8.09 -29.63 10.49
C GLN A 14 -6.98 -28.76 11.12
N HIS A 15 -5.71 -28.93 10.69
CA HIS A 15 -4.55 -28.20 11.24
C HIS A 15 -3.74 -27.43 10.18
N ALA A 16 -4.21 -27.39 8.94
CA ALA A 16 -3.47 -26.85 7.81
C ALA A 16 -4.38 -26.23 6.75
N VAL A 17 -3.81 -25.36 5.92
CA VAL A 17 -4.50 -24.69 4.83
C VAL A 17 -3.74 -24.94 3.53
N GLY A 18 -4.47 -25.38 2.50
CA GLY A 18 -3.97 -25.51 1.13
C GLY A 18 -4.00 -24.15 0.44
N ILE A 19 -2.81 -23.61 0.14
CA ILE A 19 -2.62 -22.29 -0.47
C ILE A 19 -2.00 -22.46 -1.86
N VAL A 20 -2.45 -21.64 -2.81
CA VAL A 20 -1.76 -21.47 -4.10
C VAL A 20 -0.75 -20.34 -3.99
N VAL A 21 0.51 -20.63 -4.26
CA VAL A 21 1.59 -19.65 -4.30
C VAL A 21 2.12 -19.54 -5.74
N ASN A 22 2.22 -18.31 -6.23
CA ASN A 22 2.89 -18.03 -7.50
C ASN A 22 4.41 -18.09 -7.30
N LYS A 23 5.05 -19.18 -7.73
CA LYS A 23 6.51 -19.37 -7.66
C LYS A 23 7.12 -19.10 -9.02
N GLN A 24 8.08 -18.18 -9.08
CA GLN A 24 8.93 -18.01 -10.26
C GLN A 24 9.93 -19.17 -10.34
N VAL A 25 9.95 -19.85 -11.48
CA VAL A 25 10.91 -20.92 -11.80
C VAL A 25 11.50 -20.59 -13.17
N LYS A 26 12.80 -20.24 -13.19
CA LYS A 26 13.48 -19.72 -14.38
C LYS A 26 12.70 -18.52 -14.96
N GLY A 27 12.25 -18.60 -16.21
CA GLY A 27 11.52 -17.54 -16.92
C GLY A 27 9.99 -17.60 -16.83
N LYS A 28 9.40 -18.49 -16.02
CA LYS A 28 7.94 -18.65 -15.91
C LYS A 28 7.46 -18.53 -14.47
N ILE A 29 6.24 -18.03 -14.28
CA ILE A 29 5.57 -17.98 -12.99
C ILE A 29 4.54 -19.11 -12.96
N LEU A 30 4.75 -20.05 -12.03
CA LEU A 30 3.91 -21.23 -11.88
C LEU A 30 3.08 -21.13 -10.60
N ALA A 31 1.80 -21.43 -10.69
CA ALA A 31 0.93 -21.57 -9.52
C ALA A 31 1.16 -22.93 -8.87
N LYS A 32 1.85 -22.96 -7.74
CA LYS A 32 2.11 -24.18 -6.95
C LYS A 32 1.11 -24.29 -5.80
N ARG A 33 0.60 -25.49 -5.54
CA ARG A 33 -0.26 -25.80 -4.39
C ARG A 33 0.60 -26.35 -3.26
N ILE A 34 0.49 -25.77 -2.07
CA ILE A 34 1.25 -26.17 -0.89
C ILE A 34 0.29 -26.20 0.30
N ASN A 35 0.40 -27.23 1.14
CA ASN A 35 -0.32 -27.30 2.41
C ASN A 35 0.60 -26.78 3.51
N VAL A 36 0.13 -25.79 4.27
CA VAL A 36 0.89 -25.13 5.33
C VAL A 36 0.10 -25.20 6.62
N HIS A 37 0.75 -25.50 7.75
CA HIS A 37 0.10 -25.49 9.06
C HIS A 37 -0.36 -24.08 9.48
N THR A 38 -1.46 -24.02 10.23
CA THR A 38 -2.10 -22.75 10.60
C THR A 38 -1.18 -21.81 11.39
N GLU A 39 -0.25 -22.35 12.17
CA GLU A 39 0.74 -21.58 12.95
C GLU A 39 1.66 -20.71 12.09
N HIS A 40 1.94 -21.16 10.87
CA HIS A 40 2.83 -20.46 9.93
C HIS A 40 2.10 -19.47 9.02
N ILE A 41 0.78 -19.31 9.20
CA ILE A 41 -0.06 -18.48 8.34
C ILE A 41 -0.51 -17.24 9.12
N LYS A 42 -0.44 -16.08 8.45
CA LYS A 42 -0.97 -14.80 8.95
C LYS A 42 -1.88 -14.17 7.91
N HIS A 43 -2.82 -13.35 8.35
CA HIS A 43 -3.73 -12.64 7.45
C HIS A 43 -3.00 -11.60 6.59
N SER A 44 -3.46 -11.46 5.34
CA SER A 44 -2.90 -10.54 4.34
C SER A 44 -3.41 -9.11 4.52
N SER A 45 -2.75 -8.15 3.86
CA SER A 45 -3.13 -6.72 3.84
C SER A 45 -4.45 -6.36 3.13
N ARG A 46 -5.26 -7.37 2.75
CA ARG A 46 -6.54 -7.21 2.04
C ARG A 46 -7.59 -6.44 2.84
N ASP A 47 -7.50 -6.43 4.16
CA ASP A 47 -8.48 -5.77 5.02
C ASP A 47 -8.55 -4.26 4.76
N SER A 48 -7.41 -3.62 4.50
CA SER A 48 -7.34 -2.20 4.14
C SER A 48 -8.11 -1.90 2.83
N PHE A 49 -8.04 -2.80 1.86
CA PHE A 49 -8.76 -2.70 0.61
C PHE A 49 -10.26 -2.86 0.83
N LEU A 50 -10.70 -3.85 1.61
CA LEU A 50 -12.12 -4.08 1.91
C LEU A 50 -12.75 -2.90 2.67
N LYS A 51 -12.03 -2.34 3.65
CA LYS A 51 -12.45 -1.11 4.36
C LYS A 51 -12.70 0.03 3.37
N ARG A 52 -11.75 0.28 2.46
CA ARG A 52 -11.87 1.32 1.43
C ARG A 52 -13.00 1.06 0.44
N VAL A 53 -13.26 -0.18 0.06
CA VAL A 53 -14.40 -0.53 -0.81
C VAL A 53 -15.70 -0.12 -0.13
N LYS A 54 -15.88 -0.50 1.15
CA LYS A 54 -17.06 -0.15 1.94
C LYS A 54 -17.24 1.37 2.08
N GLU A 55 -16.16 2.10 2.39
CA GLU A 55 -16.18 3.57 2.48
C GLU A 55 -16.53 4.23 1.14
N ASN A 56 -15.99 3.72 0.03
CA ASN A 56 -16.29 4.25 -1.30
C ASN A 56 -17.74 4.00 -1.71
N ASP A 57 -18.28 2.82 -1.40
CA ASP A 57 -19.69 2.50 -1.68
C ASP A 57 -20.63 3.41 -0.88
N GLN A 58 -20.28 3.73 0.36
CA GLN A 58 -21.03 4.69 1.18
C GLN A 58 -20.99 6.10 0.58
N LYS A 59 -19.79 6.61 0.27
CA LYS A 59 -19.62 7.94 -0.37
C LYS A 59 -20.37 8.04 -1.70
N LYS A 60 -20.39 6.95 -2.48
CA LYS A 60 -21.12 6.90 -3.75
C LYS A 60 -22.64 7.01 -3.57
N LYS A 61 -23.19 6.38 -2.52
CA LYS A 61 -24.62 6.49 -2.19
C LYS A 61 -24.97 7.92 -1.76
N GLU A 62 -24.21 8.48 -0.84
CA GLU A 62 -24.42 9.85 -0.34
C GLU A 62 -24.28 10.90 -1.45
N ALA A 63 -23.30 10.74 -2.34
CA ALA A 63 -23.11 11.60 -3.50
C ALA A 63 -24.31 11.53 -4.47
N LYS A 64 -24.88 10.33 -4.66
CA LYS A 64 -26.06 10.13 -5.49
C LYS A 64 -27.31 10.78 -4.88
N GLU A 65 -27.49 10.68 -3.56
CA GLU A 65 -28.60 11.32 -2.84
C GLU A 65 -28.50 12.85 -2.87
N LYS A 66 -27.29 13.40 -2.70
CA LYS A 66 -27.03 14.84 -2.75
C LYS A 66 -26.92 15.41 -4.16
N GLY A 67 -26.83 14.56 -5.19
CA GLY A 67 -26.59 14.96 -6.57
C GLY A 67 -25.19 15.55 -6.83
N THR A 68 -24.24 15.36 -5.92
CA THR A 68 -22.87 15.89 -6.06
C THR A 68 -21.93 14.85 -6.67
N TRP A 69 -20.93 15.31 -7.40
CA TRP A 69 -19.90 14.41 -7.95
C TRP A 69 -18.74 14.27 -6.96
N VAL A 70 -18.28 13.03 -6.74
CA VAL A 70 -17.18 12.71 -5.81
C VAL A 70 -16.10 11.90 -6.51
N GLN A 71 -14.85 12.28 -6.30
CA GLN A 71 -13.69 11.53 -6.78
C GLN A 71 -13.34 10.37 -5.83
N LEU A 72 -13.51 9.12 -6.29
CA LEU A 72 -13.28 7.90 -5.51
C LEU A 72 -11.90 7.26 -5.72
N LYS A 73 -11.17 7.71 -6.77
CA LYS A 73 -9.84 7.20 -7.10
C LYS A 73 -8.78 7.87 -6.21
N ARG A 74 -7.79 7.08 -5.78
CA ARG A 74 -6.60 7.60 -5.08
C ARG A 74 -5.74 8.37 -6.07
N GLN A 75 -5.16 9.48 -5.61
CA GLN A 75 -4.16 10.23 -6.35
C GLN A 75 -2.78 10.02 -5.72
N PRO A 76 -1.69 10.06 -6.51
CA PRO A 76 -0.35 10.17 -5.96
C PRO A 76 -0.19 11.49 -5.18
N ALA A 77 0.91 11.62 -4.45
CA ALA A 77 1.23 12.89 -3.81
C ALA A 77 1.40 13.97 -4.88
N SER A 78 0.55 14.99 -4.82
CA SER A 78 0.67 16.18 -5.66
C SER A 78 1.91 16.98 -5.24
N PRO A 79 2.45 17.85 -6.11
CA PRO A 79 3.43 18.85 -5.72
C PRO A 79 2.93 19.64 -4.51
N ARG A 80 3.87 20.05 -3.64
CA ARG A 80 3.53 20.89 -2.50
C ARG A 80 2.90 22.18 -3.00
N GLU A 81 1.80 22.58 -2.37
CA GLU A 81 1.15 23.84 -2.69
C GLU A 81 2.05 25.02 -2.33
N ALA A 82 1.94 26.10 -3.10
CA ALA A 82 2.65 27.33 -2.83
C ALA A 82 2.19 27.88 -1.46
N HIS A 83 3.15 28.17 -0.59
CA HIS A 83 2.88 28.76 0.72
C HIS A 83 3.96 29.77 1.06
N PHE A 84 3.60 30.76 1.88
CA PHE A 84 4.53 31.76 2.38
C PHE A 84 5.14 31.28 3.69
N VAL A 85 6.47 31.26 3.77
CA VAL A 85 7.21 31.00 5.01
C VAL A 85 7.54 32.33 5.65
N ARG A 86 7.02 32.58 6.86
CA ARG A 86 7.33 33.76 7.67
C ARG A 86 8.45 33.42 8.64
N THR A 87 9.46 34.27 8.73
CA THR A 87 10.65 34.03 9.56
C THR A 87 10.48 34.43 11.03
N ASN A 88 9.33 34.97 11.44
CA ASN A 88 8.94 35.29 12.83
C ASN A 88 10.09 35.86 13.70
N GLY A 89 10.90 36.77 13.14
CA GLY A 89 12.01 37.43 13.83
C GLY A 89 13.30 36.61 13.96
N LYS A 90 13.36 35.38 13.45
CA LYS A 90 14.60 34.62 13.30
C LYS A 90 15.18 34.87 11.92
N GLU A 91 16.46 35.22 11.85
CA GLU A 91 17.15 35.33 10.57
C GLU A 91 17.52 33.92 10.07
N PRO A 92 17.51 33.68 8.74
CA PRO A 92 18.02 32.43 8.18
C PRO A 92 19.48 32.22 8.55
N GLU A 93 19.82 31.02 9.02
CA GLU A 93 21.20 30.69 9.39
C GLU A 93 22.06 30.56 8.13
N LEU A 94 23.20 31.26 8.12
CA LEU A 94 24.21 31.12 7.09
C LEU A 94 25.05 29.87 7.39
N LEU A 95 24.97 28.88 6.50
CA LEU A 95 25.79 27.66 6.59
C LEU A 95 27.00 27.78 5.67
N GLU A 96 28.20 27.59 6.21
CA GLU A 96 29.46 27.58 5.47
C GLU A 96 29.94 26.14 5.22
N PRO A 97 30.60 25.86 4.08
CA PRO A 97 31.18 24.56 3.81
C PRO A 97 32.30 24.27 4.82
N ILE A 98 32.31 23.06 5.36
CA ILE A 98 33.36 22.60 6.26
C ILE A 98 34.67 22.45 5.45
N PRO A 99 35.81 22.95 5.95
CA PRO A 99 37.10 22.78 5.26
C PRO A 99 37.51 21.30 5.19
N TYR A 100 38.33 20.96 4.20
CA TYR A 100 38.85 19.61 4.05
C TYR A 100 39.81 19.26 5.20
N GLU A 101 39.52 18.16 5.90
CA GLU A 101 40.39 17.58 6.91
C GLU A 101 40.72 16.13 6.56
N PHE A 102 42.00 15.78 6.64
CA PHE A 102 42.45 14.40 6.52
C PHE A 102 42.32 13.73 7.90
N MET A 103 41.27 12.92 8.09
CA MET A 103 41.10 12.11 9.29
C MET A 103 41.81 10.76 9.09
N ALA A 104 42.80 10.48 9.94
CA ALA A 104 43.54 9.21 10.01
C ALA A 104 42.92 8.25 11.02
#